data_AF-A0A521WVZ0-F1
#
_entry.id   AF-A0A521WVZ0-F1
#
_cell.length_a   1.000
_cell.length_b   1.000
_cell.length_c   1.000
_cell.angle_alpha   90.00
_cell.angle_beta   90.00
_cell.angle_gamma   90.00
#
_symmetry.space_group_name_H-M   'P 1'
#
loop_
_entity.id
_entity.type
_entity.pdbx_description
1 polymer ?
#
loop_
_entity_poly.entity_id
_entity_poly.type
_entity_poly.pdbx_seq_one_letter_code
_entity_poly.pdbx_strand_id
1 'polypeptide(L)'
;MKRITPLTKEEQRTLLDAARYAPESRFRQRAHAVYLDGKGYRINQLADIFVVDRDTVSVWLAAWEERGLLGLRDHERPGRPRRINETELVELESELEQAPHRARLLPARLHERTGKTVAFSTIKRWLKERHWVWKRCRRSLKTKQDPIV
;
A
#
# COMPACT_ATOMS: atom_id res chain seq x y z
N MET A 1 34.34 7.72 4.25
CA MET A 1 33.27 8.28 5.11
C MET A 1 32.35 9.07 4.21
N LYS A 2 31.06 8.71 4.12
CA LYS A 2 30.08 9.53 3.40
C LYS A 2 29.76 10.75 4.25
N ARG A 3 29.73 11.92 3.62
CA ARG A 3 29.29 13.19 4.19
C ARG A 3 28.39 13.84 3.17
N ILE A 4 27.39 14.56 3.65
CA ILE A 4 26.55 15.36 2.77
C ILE A 4 27.31 16.58 2.26
N THR A 5 26.89 17.08 1.12
CA THR A 5 27.33 18.35 0.56
C THR A 5 26.97 19.47 1.56
N PRO A 6 27.82 20.52 1.72
CA PRO A 6 27.54 21.59 2.68
C PRO A 6 26.14 22.19 2.48
N LEU A 7 25.31 22.10 3.52
CA LEU A 7 23.94 22.61 3.49
C LEU A 7 23.92 24.13 3.41
N THR A 8 23.09 24.67 2.53
CA THR A 8 22.74 26.09 2.49
C THR A 8 21.95 26.50 3.73
N LYS A 9 21.90 27.80 4.04
CA LYS A 9 21.12 28.32 5.19
C LYS A 9 19.64 27.99 5.07
N GLU A 10 19.10 27.97 3.85
CA GLU A 10 17.70 27.64 3.58
C GLU A 10 17.40 26.16 3.84
N GLU A 11 18.28 25.27 3.38
CA GLU A 11 18.17 23.82 3.67
C GLU A 11 18.30 23.54 5.15
N GLN A 12 19.24 24.18 5.85
CA GLN A 12 19.40 24.04 7.30
C GLN A 12 18.12 24.44 8.05
N ARG A 13 17.50 25.57 7.65
CA ARG A 13 16.24 26.02 8.24
C ARG A 13 15.11 25.04 7.97
N THR A 14 14.99 24.60 6.72
CA THR A 14 13.97 23.63 6.29
C THR A 14 14.09 22.30 7.03
N LEU A 15 15.31 21.77 7.18
CA LEU A 15 15.58 20.53 7.91
C LEU A 15 15.28 20.68 9.41
N LEU A 16 15.58 21.84 9.98
CA LEU A 16 15.28 22.13 11.38
C LEU A 16 13.77 22.21 11.63
N ASP A 17 13.03 22.87 10.74
CA ASP A 17 11.57 22.96 10.80
C ASP A 17 10.92 21.58 10.61
N ALA A 18 11.41 20.81 9.64
CA ALA A 18 11.00 19.42 9.41
C ALA A 18 11.25 18.54 10.65
N ALA A 19 12.42 18.66 11.28
CA ALA A 19 12.77 17.91 12.49
C ALA A 19 11.87 18.25 13.70
N ARG A 20 11.31 19.46 13.76
CA ARG A 20 10.45 19.91 14.86
C ARG A 20 8.98 19.58 14.65
N TYR A 21 8.46 19.84 13.45
CA TYR A 21 7.02 19.94 13.23
C TYR A 21 6.43 18.89 12.29
N ALA A 22 7.25 18.11 11.58
CA ALA A 22 6.70 17.13 10.66
C ALA A 22 5.89 16.06 11.40
N PRO A 23 4.78 15.56 10.84
CA PRO A 23 3.90 14.63 11.54
C PRO A 23 4.54 13.26 11.77
N GLU A 24 5.33 12.75 10.81
CA GLU A 24 5.93 11.43 10.91
C GLU A 24 7.22 11.45 11.77
N SER A 25 7.23 10.68 12.86
CA SER A 25 8.40 10.63 13.76
C SER A 25 9.68 10.17 13.08
N ARG A 26 9.60 9.20 12.15
CA ARG A 26 10.77 8.72 11.41
C ARG A 26 11.33 9.80 10.48
N PHE A 27 10.45 10.58 9.86
CA PHE A 27 10.86 11.70 9.02
C PHE A 27 11.56 12.78 9.84
N ARG A 28 11.02 13.14 11.02
CA ARG A 28 11.67 14.07 11.95
C ARG A 28 13.08 13.62 12.34
N GLN A 29 13.22 12.34 12.72
CA GLN A 29 14.51 11.76 13.11
C GLN A 29 15.54 11.86 11.98
N ARG A 30 15.15 11.48 10.77
CA ARG A 30 16.01 11.54 9.57
C ARG A 30 16.41 12.97 9.21
N ALA A 31 15.45 13.90 9.22
CA ALA A 31 15.72 15.32 8.95
C ALA A 31 16.70 15.91 9.98
N HIS A 32 16.54 15.55 11.25
CA HIS A 32 17.46 15.97 12.31
C HIS A 32 18.86 15.39 12.11
N ALA A 33 18.98 14.13 11.69
CA ALA A 33 20.28 13.52 11.40
C ALA A 33 21.04 14.24 10.27
N VAL A 34 20.35 14.59 9.17
CA VAL A 34 20.93 15.35 8.06
C VAL A 34 21.38 16.74 8.53
N TYR A 35 20.54 17.44 9.31
CA TYR A 35 20.90 18.73 9.89
C TYR A 35 22.17 18.66 10.75
N LEU A 36 22.31 17.61 11.57
CA LEU A 36 23.49 17.43 12.42
C LEU A 36 24.74 17.04 11.60
N ASP A 37 24.62 16.22 10.56
CA ASP A 37 25.75 15.93 9.65
C ASP A 37 26.28 17.22 9.00
N GLY A 38 25.37 18.10 8.55
CA GLY A 38 25.73 19.41 8.02
C GLY A 38 26.37 20.37 9.04
N LYS A 39 26.15 20.14 10.35
CA LYS A 39 26.87 20.82 11.44
C LYS A 39 28.23 20.20 11.77
N GLY A 40 28.61 19.12 11.11
CA GLY A 40 29.91 18.47 11.25
C GLY A 40 29.95 17.26 12.17
N TYR A 41 28.81 16.78 12.67
CA TYR A 41 28.74 15.54 13.44
C TYR A 41 29.17 14.35 12.58
N ARG A 42 29.84 13.36 13.18
CA ARG A 42 30.27 12.15 12.47
C ARG A 42 29.16 11.10 12.50
N ILE A 43 29.10 10.24 11.47
CA ILE A 43 28.14 9.13 11.38
C ILE A 43 28.04 8.31 12.67
N ASN A 44 29.17 7.97 13.31
CA ASN A 44 29.16 7.19 14.55
C ASN A 44 28.47 7.96 15.69
N GLN A 45 28.69 9.28 15.80
CA GLN A 45 28.02 10.10 16.81
C GLN A 45 26.52 10.19 16.52
N LEU A 46 26.12 10.28 15.26
CA LEU A 46 24.72 10.27 14.87
C LEU A 46 24.06 8.93 15.19
N ALA A 47 24.75 7.82 14.92
CA ALA A 47 24.29 6.47 15.27
C ALA A 47 24.03 6.35 16.77
N ASP A 48 24.94 6.86 17.61
CA ASP A 48 24.79 6.91 19.06
C ASP A 48 23.62 7.81 19.50
N ILE A 49 23.51 9.03 18.95
CA ILE A 49 22.44 10.00 19.28
C ILE A 49 21.05 9.43 18.98
N PHE A 50 20.91 8.76 17.83
CA PHE A 50 19.62 8.26 17.36
C PHE A 50 19.35 6.81 17.75
N VAL A 51 20.31 6.14 18.41
CA VAL A 51 20.25 4.73 18.82
C VAL A 51 19.91 3.83 17.62
N VAL A 52 20.65 4.01 16.53
CA VAL A 52 20.52 3.23 15.29
C VAL A 52 21.88 2.76 14.80
N ASP A 53 21.90 1.82 13.85
CA ASP A 53 23.15 1.38 13.24
C ASP A 53 23.76 2.46 12.31
N ARG A 54 25.10 2.45 12.17
CA ARG A 54 25.84 3.37 11.29
C ARG A 54 25.35 3.33 9.84
N ASP A 55 24.96 2.15 9.36
CA ASP A 55 24.51 1.95 7.97
C ASP A 55 23.14 2.59 7.77
N THR A 56 22.30 2.58 8.80
CA THR A 56 21.00 3.26 8.78
C THR A 56 21.17 4.77 8.60
N VAL A 57 22.09 5.38 9.35
CA VAL A 57 22.43 6.80 9.18
C VAL A 57 23.00 7.05 7.79
N SER A 58 23.90 6.19 7.31
CA SER A 58 24.47 6.32 5.97
C SER A 58 23.41 6.26 4.87
N VAL A 59 22.35 5.45 5.04
CA VAL A 59 21.21 5.39 4.10
C VAL A 59 20.43 6.68 4.12
N TRP A 60 20.19 7.27 5.30
CA TRP A 60 19.47 8.56 5.40
C TRP A 60 20.22 9.70 4.72
N LEU A 61 21.54 9.80 4.93
CA LEU A 61 22.37 10.82 4.29
C LEU A 61 22.44 10.63 2.77
N ALA A 62 22.54 9.38 2.30
CA ALA A 62 22.52 9.10 0.87
C ALA A 62 21.16 9.45 0.23
N ALA A 63 20.06 9.14 0.90
CA ALA A 63 18.72 9.47 0.41
C ALA A 63 18.48 10.99 0.35
N TRP A 64 19.06 11.75 1.28
CA TRP A 64 19.08 13.21 1.23
C TRP A 64 19.84 13.73 0.01
N GLU A 65 21.07 13.27 -0.24
CA GLU A 65 21.85 13.70 -1.40
C GLU A 65 21.15 13.38 -2.73
N GLU A 66 20.44 12.25 -2.80
CA GLU A 66 19.78 11.82 -4.03
C GLU A 66 18.46 12.56 -4.30
N ARG A 67 17.64 12.79 -3.27
CA ARG A 67 16.24 13.23 -3.42
C ARG A 67 15.81 14.34 -2.45
N GLY A 68 16.74 14.93 -1.71
CA GLY A 68 16.47 15.94 -0.68
C GLY A 68 15.44 15.46 0.35
N LEU A 69 14.49 16.32 0.70
CA LEU A 69 13.43 16.00 1.65
C LEU A 69 12.58 14.79 1.24
N LEU A 70 12.35 14.58 -0.06
CA LEU A 70 11.55 13.45 -0.53
C LEU A 70 12.23 12.12 -0.21
N GLY A 71 13.56 12.08 -0.21
CA GLY A 71 14.34 10.90 0.16
C GLY A 71 14.21 10.50 1.62
N LEU A 72 13.82 11.43 2.50
CA LEU A 72 13.69 11.16 3.93
C LEU A 72 12.32 10.58 4.30
N ARG A 73 11.32 10.70 3.42
CA ARG A 73 9.98 10.16 3.66
C ARG A 73 9.98 8.64 3.53
N ASP A 74 9.15 7.98 4.33
CA ASP A 74 8.87 6.57 4.08
C ASP A 74 8.11 6.44 2.76
N HIS A 75 8.58 5.54 1.90
CA HIS A 75 7.80 5.15 0.73
C HIS A 75 6.53 4.44 1.19
N GLU A 76 5.45 4.65 0.44
CA GLU A 76 4.24 3.85 0.60
C GLU A 76 4.64 2.38 0.47
N ARG A 77 4.27 1.57 1.47
CA ARG A 77 4.53 0.14 1.47
C ARG A 77 3.26 -0.52 0.94
N PRO A 78 3.12 -0.70 -0.39
CA PRO A 78 1.99 -1.49 -0.88
C PRO A 78 2.09 -2.86 -0.22
N GLY A 79 1.00 -3.29 0.41
CA GLY A 79 0.90 -4.65 0.89
C GLY A 79 1.11 -5.65 -0.25
N ARG A 80 1.12 -6.94 0.07
CA ARG A 80 1.27 -7.98 -0.97
C ARG A 80 0.26 -7.72 -2.11
N PRO A 81 0.71 -7.60 -3.37
CA PRO A 81 -0.20 -7.37 -4.49
C PRO A 81 -1.24 -8.48 -4.58
N ARG A 82 -2.43 -8.14 -5.09
CA ARG A 82 -3.52 -9.12 -5.30
C ARG A 82 -2.98 -10.25 -6.19
N ARG A 83 -3.29 -11.52 -5.86
CA ARG A 83 -2.86 -12.68 -6.66
C ARG A 83 -3.55 -12.75 -8.04
N ILE A 84 -4.69 -12.08 -8.16
CA ILE A 84 -5.56 -12.11 -9.34
C ILE A 84 -5.43 -10.78 -10.05
N ASN A 85 -5.31 -10.83 -11.38
CA ASN A 85 -5.30 -9.65 -12.21
C ASN A 85 -6.72 -9.11 -12.41
N GLU A 86 -6.85 -7.82 -12.71
CA GLU A 86 -8.15 -7.21 -12.97
C GLU A 86 -8.80 -7.76 -14.25
N THR A 87 -8.01 -8.04 -15.27
CA THR A 87 -8.49 -8.64 -16.53
C THR A 87 -9.16 -10.00 -16.31
N GLU A 88 -8.52 -10.87 -15.53
CA GLU A 88 -9.02 -12.20 -15.16
C GLU A 88 -10.37 -12.09 -14.43
N LEU A 89 -10.53 -11.05 -13.61
CA LEU A 89 -11.77 -10.84 -12.86
C LEU A 89 -12.89 -10.28 -13.74
N VAL A 90 -12.59 -9.33 -14.65
CA VAL A 90 -13.57 -8.78 -15.62
C VAL A 90 -14.18 -9.90 -16.48
N GLU A 91 -13.35 -10.84 -16.94
CA GLU A 91 -13.85 -11.97 -17.74
C GLU A 91 -14.80 -12.88 -16.94
N LEU A 92 -14.53 -13.08 -15.64
CA LEU A 92 -15.45 -13.79 -14.76
C LEU A 92 -16.75 -13.00 -14.52
N GLU A 93 -16.72 -11.68 -14.59
CA GLU A 93 -17.92 -10.84 -14.52
C GLU A 93 -18.85 -11.12 -15.69
N SER A 94 -18.32 -11.11 -16.91
CA SER A 94 -19.10 -11.34 -18.11
C SER A 94 -19.74 -12.74 -18.12
N GLU A 95 -19.04 -13.76 -17.59
CA GLU A 95 -19.63 -15.09 -17.39
C GLU A 95 -20.75 -15.05 -16.32
N LEU A 96 -20.56 -14.28 -15.24
CA LEU A 96 -21.53 -14.15 -14.17
C LEU A 96 -22.81 -13.40 -14.61
N GLU A 97 -22.70 -12.42 -15.49
CA GLU A 97 -23.85 -11.71 -16.08
C GLU A 97 -24.79 -12.67 -16.82
N GLN A 98 -24.24 -13.66 -17.52
CA GLN A 98 -25.03 -14.69 -18.20
C GLN A 98 -25.66 -15.69 -17.22
N ALA A 99 -25.00 -15.97 -16.10
CA ALA A 99 -25.44 -16.97 -15.14
C ALA A 99 -25.19 -16.55 -13.67
N PRO A 100 -25.99 -15.61 -13.11
CA PRO A 100 -25.71 -14.99 -11.80
C PRO A 100 -25.77 -15.98 -10.63
N HIS A 101 -26.50 -17.08 -10.79
CA HIS A 101 -26.61 -18.16 -9.79
C HIS A 101 -25.31 -18.97 -9.65
N ARG A 102 -24.36 -18.86 -10.59
CA ARG A 102 -23.12 -19.65 -10.64
C ARG A 102 -21.94 -18.99 -9.94
N ALA A 103 -22.15 -17.90 -9.19
CA ALA A 103 -21.08 -17.17 -8.48
C ALA A 103 -20.14 -18.08 -7.66
N ARG A 104 -20.67 -19.14 -7.04
CA ARG A 104 -19.87 -20.08 -6.22
C ARG A 104 -18.89 -20.92 -7.03
N LEU A 105 -19.08 -21.06 -8.34
CA LEU A 105 -18.22 -21.84 -9.23
C LEU A 105 -17.02 -21.04 -9.75
N LEU A 106 -17.06 -19.71 -9.61
CA LEU A 106 -16.00 -18.81 -10.10
C LEU A 106 -14.58 -19.15 -9.60
N PRO A 107 -14.36 -19.57 -8.33
CA PRO A 107 -13.02 -19.98 -7.90
C PRO A 107 -12.47 -21.19 -8.66
N ALA A 108 -13.33 -22.18 -8.94
CA ALA A 108 -12.93 -23.38 -9.69
C ALA A 108 -12.64 -23.04 -11.14
N ARG A 109 -13.50 -22.22 -11.77
CA ARG A 109 -13.29 -21.71 -13.14
C ARG A 109 -12.01 -20.89 -13.28
N LEU A 110 -11.71 -20.03 -12.31
CA LEU A 110 -10.47 -19.27 -12.32
C LEU A 110 -9.26 -20.19 -12.23
N HIS A 111 -9.33 -21.22 -11.39
CA HIS A 111 -8.26 -22.21 -11.25
C HIS A 111 -8.05 -23.01 -12.55
N GLU A 112 -9.12 -23.48 -13.20
CA GLU A 112 -9.06 -24.16 -14.50
C GLU A 112 -8.36 -23.31 -15.58
N ARG A 113 -8.62 -22.00 -15.60
CA ARG A 113 -8.12 -21.09 -16.64
C ARG A 113 -6.71 -20.57 -16.39
N THR A 114 -6.39 -20.26 -15.14
CA THR A 114 -5.15 -19.52 -14.78
C THR A 114 -4.21 -20.30 -13.89
N GLY A 115 -4.62 -21.48 -13.39
CA GLY A 115 -3.92 -22.25 -12.38
C GLY A 115 -3.96 -21.62 -10.97
N LYS A 116 -4.53 -20.42 -10.81
CA LYS A 116 -4.50 -19.68 -9.54
C LYS A 116 -5.63 -20.12 -8.61
N THR A 117 -5.28 -20.59 -7.42
CA THR A 117 -6.25 -20.92 -6.37
C THR A 117 -6.59 -19.70 -5.53
N VAL A 118 -7.88 -19.37 -5.46
CA VAL A 118 -8.40 -18.23 -4.70
C VAL A 118 -9.60 -18.65 -3.86
N ALA A 119 -9.74 -18.06 -2.68
CA ALA A 119 -10.92 -18.28 -1.86
C ALA A 119 -12.13 -17.53 -2.47
N PHE A 120 -13.33 -18.09 -2.30
CA PHE A 120 -14.58 -17.43 -2.72
C PHE A 120 -14.77 -16.06 -2.04
N SER A 121 -14.24 -15.86 -0.83
CA SER A 121 -14.27 -14.57 -0.13
C SER A 121 -13.56 -13.45 -0.91
N THR A 122 -12.49 -13.77 -1.64
CA THR A 122 -11.77 -12.82 -2.50
C THR A 122 -12.65 -12.37 -3.67
N ILE A 123 -13.29 -13.33 -4.35
CA ILE A 123 -14.21 -13.04 -5.46
C ILE A 123 -15.44 -12.28 -4.96
N LYS A 124 -16.01 -12.70 -3.82
CA LYS A 124 -17.14 -12.01 -3.18
C LYS A 124 -16.82 -10.56 -2.81
N ARG A 125 -15.63 -10.30 -2.26
CA ARG A 125 -15.19 -8.93 -1.94
C ARG A 125 -15.11 -8.08 -3.20
N TRP A 126 -14.51 -8.61 -4.25
CA TRP A 126 -14.40 -7.93 -5.52
C TRP A 126 -15.76 -7.68 -6.19
N LEU A 127 -16.69 -8.64 -6.17
CA LEU A 127 -18.06 -8.45 -6.65
C LEU A 127 -18.78 -7.31 -5.91
N LYS A 128 -18.57 -7.21 -4.59
CA LYS A 128 -19.10 -6.10 -3.79
C LYS A 128 -18.47 -4.75 -4.13
N GLU A 129 -17.16 -4.70 -4.40
CA GLU A 129 -16.48 -3.48 -4.89
C GLU A 129 -17.15 -2.98 -6.18
N ARG A 130 -17.70 -3.89 -7.01
CA ARG A 130 -18.45 -3.59 -8.25
C ARG A 130 -19.98 -3.54 -8.07
N HIS A 131 -20.45 -3.31 -6.85
CA HIS A 131 -21.87 -3.14 -6.53
C HIS A 131 -22.80 -4.33 -6.86
N TRP A 132 -22.27 -5.54 -7.02
CA TRP A 132 -23.12 -6.73 -7.14
C TRP A 132 -23.86 -7.02 -5.84
N VAL A 133 -25.18 -7.19 -5.95
CA VAL A 133 -26.05 -7.54 -4.83
C VAL A 133 -26.64 -8.92 -5.06
N TRP A 134 -26.58 -9.76 -4.03
CA TRP A 134 -27.29 -11.02 -4.04
C TRP A 134 -28.80 -10.79 -3.96
N LYS A 135 -29.50 -10.92 -5.09
CA LYS A 135 -30.96 -10.98 -5.10
C LYS A 135 -31.40 -12.41 -4.82
N ARG A 136 -32.19 -12.61 -3.75
CA ARG A 136 -32.85 -13.89 -3.52
C ARG A 136 -33.91 -14.09 -4.61
N CYS A 137 -33.73 -15.12 -5.44
CA CYS A 137 -34.77 -15.55 -6.37
C CYS A 137 -36.02 -15.93 -5.57
N ARG A 138 -37.19 -15.51 -6.03
CA ARG A 138 -38.46 -15.94 -5.44
C ARG A 138 -38.64 -17.43 -5.72
N ARG A 139 -39.09 -18.19 -4.72
CA ARG A 139 -39.30 -19.64 -4.82
C ARG A 139 -40.39 -20.00 -5.84
N SER A 140 -41.40 -19.14 -5.98
CA SER A 140 -42.46 -19.25 -6.97
C SER A 140 -42.61 -17.94 -7.73
N LEU A 141 -43.01 -18.06 -8.99
CA LEU A 141 -43.47 -16.92 -9.78
C LEU A 141 -44.80 -16.45 -9.17
N LYS A 142 -45.01 -15.14 -9.08
CA LYS A 142 -46.25 -14.53 -8.54
C LYS A 142 -47.51 -15.12 -9.18
N THR A 143 -47.42 -15.49 -10.46
CA THR A 143 -48.50 -16.08 -11.27
C THR A 143 -48.78 -17.55 -10.98
N LYS A 144 -47.87 -18.27 -10.30
CA LYS A 144 -48.00 -19.70 -9.97
C LYS A 144 -48.19 -19.93 -8.46
N GLN A 145 -48.67 -18.93 -7.73
CA GLN A 145 -48.98 -19.06 -6.31
C GLN A 145 -50.43 -19.49 -6.16
N ASP A 146 -50.68 -20.52 -5.36
CA ASP A 146 -52.03 -20.88 -4.96
C ASP A 146 -52.64 -19.71 -4.17
N PRO A 147 -53.94 -19.40 -4.37
CA PRO A 147 -54.60 -18.34 -3.63
C PRO A 147 -54.55 -18.64 -2.12
N ILE A 148 -54.32 -17.60 -1.33
CA ILE A 148 -54.34 -17.70 0.13
C ILE A 148 -55.79 -17.99 0.53
N VAL A 149 -56.03 -19.17 1.12
CA VAL A 149 -57.32 -19.58 1.70
C VAL A 149 -57.56 -18.83 3.00
#